data_AF-A0A9R0AVY5-F1
#
_entry.id   AF-A0A9R0AVY5-F1
#
_cell.length_a   1.000
_cell.length_b   1.000
_cell.length_c   1.000
_cell.angle_alpha   90.00
_cell.angle_beta   90.00
_cell.angle_gamma   90.00
#
_symmetry.space_group_name_H-M   'P 1'
#
loop_
_entity.id
_entity.type
_entity.pdbx_description
1 polymer ?
#
loop_
_entity_poly.entity_id
_entity_poly.type
_entity_poly.pdbx_seq_one_letter_code
_entity_poly.pdbx_strand_id
1 'polypeptide(L)'
;MELLLQKGKPVMLVRNAGVGKTILVWDKSSKFKEEFMVAKVPFNYYTTSAMLQRVLEKHLEKKAGQNFATPGTKKLIYFVDDLNMPGVDAYGTVQPQTLIRQHLDYSQWYVHQSFVYETVLFLNMLLINLDVCIL
;
A
#
# COMPACT_ATOMS: atom_id res chain seq x y z
N MET A 1 -10.81 7.07 11.82
CA MET A 1 -9.56 6.42 11.36
C MET A 1 -9.23 5.21 12.23
N GLU A 2 -9.17 5.38 13.56
CA GLU A 2 -8.79 4.32 14.52
C GLU A 2 -9.67 3.07 14.43
N LEU A 3 -11.00 3.21 14.36
CA LEU A 3 -11.90 2.07 14.18
C LEU A 3 -11.63 1.28 12.89
N LEU A 4 -11.28 1.97 11.80
CA LEU A 4 -10.99 1.34 10.51
C LEU A 4 -9.62 0.66 10.53
N LEU A 5 -8.63 1.26 11.20
CA LEU A 5 -7.32 0.65 11.47
C LEU A 5 -7.46 -0.65 12.26
N GLN A 6 -8.23 -0.63 13.35
CA GLN A 6 -8.49 -1.81 14.18
C GLN A 6 -9.19 -2.93 13.38
N LYS A 7 -10.19 -2.55 12.57
CA LYS A 7 -10.93 -3.45 11.67
C LYS A 7 -10.15 -3.86 10.42
N GLY A 8 -8.94 -3.35 10.21
CA GLY A 8 -8.11 -3.69 9.07
C GLY A 8 -8.69 -3.24 7.71
N LYS A 9 -9.47 -2.16 7.70
CA LYS A 9 -10.09 -1.66 6.46
C LYS A 9 -9.18 -0.65 5.75
N PRO A 10 -9.04 -0.73 4.42
CA PRO A 10 -8.33 0.29 3.63
C PRO A 10 -9.02 1.65 3.72
N VAL A 11 -8.23 2.73 3.75
CA VAL A 11 -8.74 4.11 3.90
C VAL A 11 -7.92 5.05 3.03
N MET A 12 -8.60 5.85 2.23
CA MET A 12 -8.00 6.88 1.38
C MET A 12 -8.23 8.27 1.98
N LEU A 13 -7.20 9.11 2.02
CA LEU A 13 -7.26 10.48 2.55
C LEU A 13 -7.08 11.51 1.42
N VAL A 14 -8.20 12.06 0.95
CA VAL A 14 -8.25 13.09 -0.10
C VAL A 14 -8.32 14.48 0.53
N ARG A 15 -7.31 15.32 0.27
CA ARG A 15 -7.20 16.78 0.53
C ARG A 15 -6.03 17.34 -0.28
N ASN A 16 -5.79 18.65 -0.26
CA ASN A 16 -4.65 19.25 -0.95
C ASN A 16 -3.30 18.89 -0.29
N ALA A 17 -2.23 19.03 -1.06
CA ALA A 17 -0.85 18.91 -0.56
C ALA A 17 -0.58 19.93 0.57
N GLY A 18 0.35 19.62 1.46
CA GLY A 18 0.78 20.56 2.51
C GLY A 18 -0.15 20.73 3.70
N VAL A 19 -1.29 20.03 3.77
CA VAL A 19 -2.24 20.10 4.92
C VAL A 19 -1.86 19.19 6.10
N GLY A 20 -0.65 18.65 6.12
CA GLY A 20 -0.15 17.82 7.24
C GLY A 20 -0.79 16.42 7.35
N LYS A 21 -1.34 15.86 6.26
CA LYS A 21 -1.92 14.50 6.26
C LYS A 21 -0.92 13.44 6.73
N THR A 22 0.31 13.52 6.22
CA THR A 22 1.40 12.61 6.56
C THR A 22 1.69 12.66 8.06
N ILE A 23 1.70 13.87 8.66
CA ILE A 23 1.87 14.06 10.10
C ILE A 23 0.71 13.44 10.88
N LEU A 24 -0.54 13.62 10.42
CA LEU A 24 -1.72 13.05 11.07
C LEU A 24 -1.68 11.51 11.09
N VAL A 25 -1.28 10.90 9.97
CA VAL A 25 -1.10 9.45 9.88
C VAL A 25 0.01 8.97 10.82
N TRP A 26 1.16 9.66 10.80
CA TRP A 26 2.28 9.31 11.67
C TRP A 26 1.94 9.45 13.15
N ASP A 27 1.24 10.51 13.55
CA ASP A 27 0.75 10.70 14.92
C ASP A 27 -0.20 9.58 15.32
N LYS A 28 -1.17 9.24 14.47
CA LYS A 28 -2.14 8.18 14.76
C LYS A 28 -1.49 6.81 14.81
N SER A 29 -0.57 6.50 13.90
CA SER A 29 0.15 5.23 13.97
C SER A 29 1.14 5.18 15.11
N SER A 30 1.67 6.32 15.57
CA SER A 30 2.60 6.36 16.70
C SER A 30 1.95 5.84 17.99
N LYS A 31 0.64 6.03 18.13
CA LYS A 31 -0.17 5.58 19.28
C LYS A 31 -0.37 4.07 19.32
N PHE A 32 -0.19 3.37 18.19
CA PHE A 32 -0.36 1.92 18.08
C PHE A 32 0.90 1.22 17.55
N LYS A 33 2.11 1.73 17.86
CA LYS A 33 3.40 1.15 17.40
C LYS A 33 3.66 -0.29 17.84
N GLU A 34 3.01 -0.72 18.92
CA GLU A 34 3.14 -2.09 19.42
C GLU A 34 2.34 -3.09 18.56
N GLU A 35 1.18 -2.67 18.05
CA GLU A 35 0.28 -3.51 17.25
C GLU A 35 0.53 -3.37 15.73
N PHE A 36 1.00 -2.20 15.28
CA PHE A 36 1.14 -1.89 13.87
C PHE A 36 2.57 -1.49 13.48
N MET A 37 2.97 -1.93 12.29
CA MET A 37 4.17 -1.50 11.58
C MET A 37 3.75 -0.62 10.40
N VAL A 38 4.39 0.52 10.21
CA VAL A 38 4.14 1.39 9.05
C VAL A 38 5.31 1.32 8.09
N ALA A 39 5.02 0.99 6.84
CA ALA A 39 5.96 1.03 5.73
C ALA A 39 5.57 2.14 4.76
N LYS A 40 6.46 3.11 4.55
CA LYS A 40 6.29 4.11 3.50
C LYS A 40 6.66 3.50 2.16
N VAL A 41 5.76 3.59 1.19
CA VAL A 41 5.98 3.15 -0.19
C VAL A 41 6.17 4.39 -1.05
N PRO A 42 7.40 4.71 -1.47
CA PRO A 42 7.64 5.84 -2.34
C PRO A 42 7.16 5.52 -3.75
N PHE A 43 6.35 6.41 -4.33
CA PHE A 43 6.01 6.40 -5.75
C PHE A 43 6.87 7.43 -6.47
N ASN A 44 7.23 7.11 -7.71
CA ASN A 44 7.86 8.02 -8.65
C ASN A 44 7.29 7.80 -10.06
N TYR A 45 7.60 8.70 -10.98
CA TYR A 45 7.11 8.62 -12.37
C TYR A 45 7.40 7.27 -13.05
N TYR A 46 8.55 6.66 -12.76
CA TYR A 46 8.99 5.41 -13.36
C TYR A 46 8.59 4.17 -12.56
N THR A 47 7.72 4.30 -11.55
CA THR A 47 7.32 3.17 -10.71
C THR A 47 6.43 2.22 -11.50
N THR A 48 6.97 1.05 -11.83
CA THR A 48 6.22 -0.04 -12.49
C THR A 48 5.53 -0.93 -11.45
N SER A 49 4.58 -1.76 -11.89
CA SER A 49 3.94 -2.76 -11.03
C SER A 49 4.95 -3.74 -10.40
N ALA A 50 5.96 -4.17 -11.16
CA ALA A 50 7.02 -5.05 -10.67
C ALA A 50 7.91 -4.39 -9.60
N MET A 51 8.21 -3.10 -9.76
CA MET A 51 8.94 -2.34 -8.73
C MET A 51 8.12 -2.22 -7.45
N LEU A 52 6.81 -1.95 -7.58
CA LEU A 52 5.91 -1.87 -6.46
C LEU A 52 5.83 -3.20 -5.69
N GLN A 53 5.68 -4.34 -6.39
CA GLN A 53 5.69 -5.68 -5.77
C GLN A 53 6.94 -5.88 -4.91
N ARG A 54 8.13 -5.60 -5.46
CA ARG A 54 9.40 -5.74 -4.72
C ARG A 54 9.46 -4.88 -3.46
N VAL A 55 8.93 -3.65 -3.51
CA VAL A 55 8.91 -2.75 -2.35
C VAL A 55 7.94 -3.25 -1.27
N LEU A 56 6.79 -3.80 -1.66
CA LEU A 56 5.83 -4.40 -0.75
C LEU A 56 6.41 -5.68 -0.13
N GLU A 57 6.91 -6.60 -0.95
CA GLU A 57 7.52 -7.87 -0.52
C GLU A 57 8.67 -7.67 0.46
N LYS A 58 9.44 -6.59 0.35
CA LYS A 58 10.52 -6.26 1.29
C LYS A 58 10.06 -6.18 2.75
N HIS A 59 8.81 -5.80 3.00
CA HIS A 59 8.26 -5.65 4.35
C HIS A 59 7.50 -6.89 4.81
N LEU A 60 7.43 -7.93 3.99
CA LEU A 60 6.72 -9.18 4.24
C LEU A 60 7.69 -10.35 4.36
N GLU A 61 7.29 -11.35 5.12
CA GLU A 61 7.97 -12.63 5.21
C GLU A 61 7.20 -13.68 4.43
N LYS A 62 7.94 -14.45 3.62
CA LYS A 62 7.38 -15.64 2.98
C LYS A 62 7.15 -16.71 4.05
N LYS A 63 5.89 -17.11 4.25
CA LYS A 63 5.50 -18.27 5.05
C LYS A 63 5.44 -19.51 4.15
N ALA A 64 5.07 -20.66 4.72
CA ALA A 64 4.95 -21.91 3.97
C ALA A 64 4.06 -21.75 2.73
N GLY A 65 4.52 -22.28 1.60
CA GLY A 65 3.84 -22.17 0.30
C GLY A 65 4.00 -20.79 -0.35
N GLN A 66 2.88 -20.21 -0.78
CA GLN A 66 2.81 -18.97 -1.55
C GLN A 66 2.14 -17.84 -0.76
N ASN A 67 2.31 -17.89 0.55
CA ASN A 67 1.66 -16.98 1.48
C ASN A 67 2.70 -16.02 2.04
N PHE A 68 2.41 -14.73 1.94
CA PHE A 68 3.17 -13.67 2.57
C PHE A 68 2.42 -13.21 3.80
N ALA A 69 3.15 -13.04 4.89
CA ALA A 69 2.63 -12.51 6.13
C ALA A 69 3.58 -11.45 6.66
N THR A 70 3.06 -10.64 7.56
CA THR A 70 3.87 -9.66 8.27
C THR A 70 4.86 -10.35 9.22
N PRO A 71 6.03 -9.75 9.45
CA PRO A 71 6.97 -10.24 10.46
C PRO A 71 6.34 -10.21 11.86
N GLY A 72 6.36 -11.35 12.55
CA GLY A 72 5.84 -11.48 13.92
C GLY A 72 4.30 -11.41 14.02
N THR A 73 3.81 -10.72 15.06
CA THR A 73 2.37 -10.58 15.37
C THR A 73 1.80 -9.21 14.99
N LYS A 74 2.63 -8.31 14.46
CA LYS A 74 2.21 -6.94 14.11
C LYS A 74 1.47 -6.90 12.78
N LYS A 75 0.49 -6.01 12.68
CA LYS A 75 -0.20 -5.69 11.43
C LYS A 75 0.61 -4.67 10.62
N LEU A 76 0.72 -4.83 9.31
CA LEU A 76 1.46 -3.92 8.44
C LEU A 76 0.50 -2.94 7.76
N ILE A 77 0.87 -1.67 7.81
CA ILE A 77 0.19 -0.53 7.18
C ILE A 77 1.13 -0.01 6.09
N TYR A 78 0.63 0.05 4.85
CA TYR A 78 1.36 0.69 3.75
C TYR A 78 0.88 2.12 3.58
N PHE A 79 1.82 3.05 3.70
CA PHE A 79 1.57 4.46 3.49
C PHE A 79 2.04 4.88 2.10
N VAL A 80 1.11 5.29 1.25
CA VAL A 80 1.37 5.71 -0.13
C VAL A 80 1.10 7.21 -0.28
N ASP A 81 2.16 7.98 -0.44
CA ASP A 81 2.12 9.44 -0.31
C ASP A 81 1.66 10.17 -1.59
N ASP A 82 1.72 9.58 -2.77
CA ASP A 82 1.27 10.24 -4.01
C ASP A 82 0.86 9.19 -5.05
N LEU A 83 -0.44 8.90 -5.16
CA LEU A 83 -0.92 7.96 -6.19
C LEU A 83 -0.89 8.53 -7.60
N ASN A 84 -0.85 9.86 -7.75
CA ASN A 84 -0.89 10.53 -9.05
C ASN A 84 0.48 10.63 -9.73
N MET A 85 1.57 10.34 -9.01
CA MET A 85 2.93 10.50 -9.54
C MET A 85 3.34 9.50 -10.64
N PRO A 86 2.93 8.20 -10.62
CA PRO A 86 3.36 7.24 -11.63
C PRO A 86 2.89 7.63 -13.04
N GLY A 87 3.75 7.36 -14.02
CA GLY A 87 3.45 7.63 -15.43
C GLY A 87 2.23 6.86 -15.93
N VAL A 88 1.46 7.53 -16.78
CA VAL A 88 0.34 6.93 -17.51
C VAL A 88 0.90 6.31 -18.79
N ASP A 89 0.51 5.08 -19.09
CA ASP A 89 0.90 4.44 -20.35
C ASP A 89 0.12 4.99 -21.56
N ALA A 90 0.47 4.54 -22.76
CA ALA A 90 -0.16 4.97 -24.00
C ALA A 90 -1.68 4.69 -24.06
N TYR A 91 -2.20 3.83 -23.19
CA TYR A 91 -3.61 3.45 -23.12
C TYR A 91 -4.34 4.13 -21.95
N GLY A 92 -3.73 5.09 -21.27
CA GLY A 92 -4.36 5.78 -20.15
C GLY A 92 -4.32 4.98 -18.84
N THR A 93 -3.51 3.91 -18.74
CA THR A 93 -3.47 3.02 -17.58
C THR A 93 -2.26 3.33 -16.70
N VAL A 94 -2.47 3.29 -15.38
CA VAL A 94 -1.42 3.43 -14.38
C VAL A 94 -1.13 2.06 -13.75
N GLN A 95 -0.03 1.45 -14.19
CA GLN A 95 0.37 0.09 -13.78
C GLN A 95 0.37 -0.16 -12.26
N PRO A 96 0.99 0.68 -11.40
CA PRO A 96 1.00 0.43 -9.95
C PRO A 96 -0.38 0.58 -9.30
N GLN A 97 -1.28 1.41 -9.85
CA GLN A 97 -2.64 1.56 -9.33
C GLN A 97 -3.48 0.29 -9.57
N THR A 98 -3.32 -0.35 -10.74
CA THR A 98 -4.01 -1.60 -11.06
C THR A 98 -3.61 -2.73 -10.11
N LEU A 99 -2.32 -2.82 -9.76
CA LEU A 99 -1.82 -3.81 -8.81
C LEU A 99 -2.41 -3.58 -7.40
N ILE A 100 -2.46 -2.32 -6.95
CA ILE A 100 -3.11 -1.97 -5.69
C ILE A 100 -4.59 -2.40 -5.70
N ARG A 101 -5.30 -2.12 -6.80
CA ARG A 101 -6.71 -2.48 -6.94
C ARG A 101 -6.91 -3.99 -6.85
N GLN A 102 -6.09 -4.76 -7.55
CA GLN A 102 -6.10 -6.22 -7.49
C GLN A 102 -5.91 -6.72 -6.06
N HIS A 103 -4.94 -6.16 -5.35
CA HIS A 103 -4.68 -6.54 -3.97
C HIS A 103 -5.87 -6.20 -3.05
N LEU A 104 -6.51 -5.04 -3.22
CA LEU A 104 -7.67 -4.65 -2.41
C LEU A 104 -8.90 -5.54 -2.64
N ASP A 105 -9.09 -6.04 -3.87
CA ASP A 105 -10.25 -6.87 -4.21
C ASP A 105 -10.06 -8.33 -3.81
N TYR A 106 -8.86 -8.89 -4.04
CA TYR A 106 -8.62 -10.33 -3.90
C TYR A 106 -7.76 -10.69 -2.69
N SER A 107 -7.12 -9.73 -2.01
CA SER A 107 -6.08 -9.97 -0.98
C SER A 107 -4.92 -10.85 -1.49
N GLN A 108 -4.75 -10.87 -2.81
CA GLN A 108 -3.76 -11.65 -3.55
C GLN A 108 -3.22 -10.77 -4.68
N TRP A 109 -1.98 -11.02 -5.08
CA TRP A 109 -1.46 -10.45 -6.33
C TRP A 109 -0.82 -11.54 -7.17
N TYR A 110 -0.77 -11.27 -8.48
CA TYR A 110 -0.21 -12.19 -9.44
C TYR A 110 1.28 -11.91 -9.66
N VAL A 111 2.11 -12.94 -9.59
CA VAL A 111 3.56 -12.83 -9.83
C VAL A 111 3.86 -13.26 -11.27
N HIS A 112 4.32 -12.29 -12.07
CA HIS A 112 4.59 -12.48 -13.50
C HIS A 112 5.66 -13.54 -13.80
N GLN A 113 6.64 -13.71 -12.91
CA GLN A 113 7.76 -14.65 -13.12
C GLN A 113 7.40 -16.10 -12.79
N SER A 114 6.37 -16.33 -11.98
CA SER A 114 6.06 -17.66 -11.44
C SER A 114 4.76 -18.24 -11.99
N PHE A 115 3.95 -17.44 -12.69
CA PHE A 115 2.59 -17.79 -13.14
C PHE A 115 1.66 -18.21 -12.00
N VAL A 116 1.93 -17.77 -10.77
CA VAL A 116 1.16 -18.17 -9.60
C VAL A 116 0.66 -16.97 -8.80
N TYR A 117 -0.46 -17.19 -8.10
CA TYR A 117 -1.04 -16.25 -7.16
C TYR A 117 -0.37 -16.38 -5.80
N GLU A 118 0.07 -15.26 -5.26
CA GLU A 118 0.60 -15.18 -3.91
C GLU A 118 -0.44 -14.51 -3.00
N THR A 119 -0.76 -15.17 -1.90
CA THR A 119 -1.74 -14.66 -0.93
C THR A 119 -1.06 -13.79 0.09
N VAL A 120 -1.60 -12.59 0.28
CA VAL A 120 -1.05 -11.61 1.19
C VAL A 120 -1.99 -11.53 2.37
N LEU A 121 -1.59 -12.23 3.43
CA LEU A 121 -2.33 -12.25 4.66
C LEU A 121 -1.97 -10.97 5.43
N PHE A 122 -2.98 -10.12 5.65
CA PHE A 122 -2.93 -8.91 6.49
C PHE A 122 -2.30 -7.67 5.84
N LEU A 123 -2.98 -7.11 4.83
CA LEU A 123 -2.74 -5.73 4.38
C LEU A 123 -3.79 -4.81 5.00
N ASN A 124 -3.45 -4.20 6.13
CA ASN A 124 -4.37 -3.32 6.81
C ASN A 124 -3.97 -1.88 6.52
N MET A 125 -4.73 -1.27 5.63
CA MET A 125 -4.71 0.16 5.33
C MET A 125 -3.63 0.61 4.35
N LEU A 126 -4.06 0.79 3.11
CA LEU A 126 -3.39 1.57 2.09
C LEU A 126 -3.87 3.02 2.25
N LEU A 127 -3.07 3.84 2.92
CA LEU A 127 -3.34 5.27 3.05
C LEU A 127 -2.92 5.95 1.77
N ILE A 128 -3.91 6.23 0.94
CA ILE A 128 -3.73 6.95 -0.33
C ILE A 128 -3.81 8.43 -0.05
N ASN A 129 -2.71 9.13 -0.31
CA ASN A 129 -2.77 10.56 -0.57
C ASN A 129 -3.12 10.77 -2.05
N LEU A 130 -4.25 11.44 -2.26
CA LEU A 130 -4.59 12.06 -3.53
C LEU A 130 -4.33 13.55 -3.35
N ASP A 131 -3.24 14.03 -3.92
CA ASP A 131 -3.02 15.45 -4.11
C ASP A 131 -3.96 15.91 -5.24
N VAL A 132 -4.98 16.70 -4.86
CA VAL A 132 -5.76 17.49 -5.83
C VAL A 132 -4.93 18.75 -6.13
N CYS A 133 -3.75 18.57 -6.72
CA CYS A 133 -2.99 19.67 -7.30
C CYS A 133 -3.30 19.72 -8.80
N ILE A 134 -4.29 20.55 -9.15
CA ILE A 134 -4.54 21.14 -10.47
C ILE A 134 -4.95 20.14 -11.57
N LEU A 135 -6.27 20.00 -11.77
CA LEU A 135 -6.85 20.06 -13.12
C LEU A 135 -7.04 21.54 -13.48
#